data_AF-A0A9E0Z4U2-F1
#
_entry.id   AF-A0A9E0Z4U2-F1
#
_cell.length_a   1.000
_cell.length_b   1.000
_cell.length_c   1.000
_cell.angle_alpha   90.00
_cell.angle_beta   90.00
_cell.angle_gamma   90.00
#
_symmetry.space_group_name_H-M   'P 1'
#
loop_
_entity.id
_entity.type
_entity.pdbx_description
1 polymer ?
#
loop_
_entity_poly.entity_id
_entity_poly.type
_entity_poly.pdbx_seq_one_letter_code
_entity_poly.pdbx_strand_id
1 'polypeptide(L)'
;MYYNDWFPPPVPDDVFQQICADMEKAEQSGQLDQMFQGECQDNPVHQSKEVLLSSIKKGMKLYKSTFKKAFAYDMTTPGFVEDVISKLEEIGCTKAREHSDNIVAEWQQEHDEMMKNVAEGYSKQNYERKAVGECKEKEKQKKRGLSREYVASQILKW
;
A
#
# COMPACT_ATOMS: atom_id res chain seq x y z
N MET A 1 16.40 -9.55 -19.20
CA MET A 1 16.51 -8.35 -18.34
C MET A 1 17.10 -8.81 -17.01
N TYR A 2 18.23 -8.24 -16.60
CA TYR A 2 18.95 -8.66 -15.40
C TYR A 2 18.26 -8.06 -14.16
N TYR A 3 18.10 -8.88 -13.11
CA TYR A 3 17.44 -8.57 -11.83
C TYR A 3 18.03 -7.37 -11.05
N ASN A 4 19.15 -6.80 -11.51
CA ASN A 4 19.91 -5.79 -10.78
C ASN A 4 19.48 -4.34 -11.09
N ASP A 5 18.66 -4.11 -12.12
CA ASP A 5 18.27 -2.74 -12.54
C ASP A 5 17.00 -2.22 -11.84
N TRP A 6 16.32 -3.06 -11.05
CA TRP A 6 15.06 -2.71 -10.39
C TRP A 6 15.24 -2.09 -9.00
N PHE A 7 16.36 -2.39 -8.33
CA PHE A 7 16.62 -1.85 -7.00
C PHE A 7 17.53 -0.62 -7.11
N PRO A 8 17.08 0.56 -6.62
CA PRO A 8 17.94 1.71 -6.55
C PRO A 8 19.17 1.40 -5.69
N PRO A 9 20.34 2.00 -6.00
CA PRO A 9 21.53 1.83 -5.19
C PRO A 9 21.24 2.22 -3.73
N PRO A 10 21.91 1.60 -2.74
CA PRO A 10 21.74 1.96 -1.34
C PRO A 10 22.04 3.43 -1.14
N VAL A 11 21.12 4.14 -0.46
CA VAL A 11 21.25 5.57 -0.17
C VAL A 11 22.47 5.77 0.75
N PRO A 12 23.38 6.71 0.44
CA PRO A 12 24.49 7.04 1.34
C PRO A 12 24.01 7.45 2.75
N ASP A 13 24.76 7.04 3.78
CA ASP A 13 24.37 7.24 5.19
C ASP A 13 24.10 8.71 5.54
N ASP A 14 24.89 9.65 5.00
CA ASP A 14 24.72 11.08 5.22
C ASP A 14 23.40 11.60 4.64
N VAL A 15 23.05 11.15 3.43
CA VAL A 15 21.77 11.47 2.79
C VAL A 15 20.61 10.88 3.58
N PHE A 16 20.74 9.65 4.09
CA PHE A 16 19.71 9.01 4.90
C PHE A 16 19.50 9.75 6.23
N GLN A 17 20.57 10.13 6.93
CA GLN A 17 20.47 10.92 8.16
C GLN A 17 19.82 12.28 7.92
N GLN A 18 20.13 12.92 6.81
CA GLN A 18 19.48 14.18 6.42
C GLN A 18 17.97 14.00 6.19
N ILE A 19 17.55 12.93 5.49
CA ILE A 19 16.14 12.61 5.30
C ILE A 19 15.43 12.40 6.65
N CYS A 20 16.05 11.67 7.58
CA CYS A 20 15.49 11.46 8.92
C CYS A 20 15.30 12.78 9.68
N ALA A 21 16.32 13.65 9.68
CA ALA A 21 16.26 14.94 10.35
C ALA A 21 15.19 15.86 9.72
N ASP A 22 15.05 15.83 8.39
CA ASP A 22 14.04 16.61 7.68
C ASP A 22 12.62 16.10 7.97
N MET A 23 12.42 14.78 8.05
CA MET A 23 11.13 14.19 8.43
C MET A 23 10.76 14.55 9.87
N GLU A 24 11.69 14.44 10.83
CA GLU A 24 11.43 14.80 12.22
C GLU A 24 11.13 16.30 12.38
N LYS A 25 11.82 17.15 11.64
CA LYS A 25 11.51 18.59 11.60
C LYS A 25 10.14 18.87 10.98
N ALA A 26 9.75 18.16 9.91
CA ALA A 26 8.44 18.30 9.28
C ALA A 26 7.31 17.84 10.23
N GLU A 27 7.55 16.78 11.03
CA GLU A 27 6.63 16.33 12.07
C GLU A 27 6.52 17.37 13.20
N GLN A 28 7.64 17.83 13.75
CA GLN A 28 7.65 18.82 14.84
C GLN A 28 7.05 20.18 14.44
N SER A 29 7.17 20.55 13.18
CA SER A 29 6.58 21.79 12.66
C SER A 29 5.09 21.69 12.34
N GLY A 30 4.49 20.49 12.44
CA GLY A 30 3.11 20.22 12.03
C GLY A 30 2.90 20.33 10.52
N GLN A 31 3.98 20.42 9.72
CA GLN A 31 3.91 20.49 8.27
C GLN A 31 3.25 19.23 7.70
N LEU A 32 3.58 18.06 8.26
CA LEU A 32 2.97 16.80 7.83
C LEU A 32 1.46 16.79 8.10
N ASP A 33 1.01 17.26 9.26
CA ASP A 33 -0.43 17.36 9.56
C ASP A 33 -1.14 18.29 8.58
N GLN A 34 -0.53 19.42 8.24
CA GLN A 34 -1.09 20.36 7.27
C GLN A 34 -1.22 19.75 5.86
N MET A 35 -0.31 18.87 5.46
CA MET A 35 -0.38 18.18 4.17
C MET A 35 -1.62 17.30 4.03
N PHE A 36 -2.15 16.75 5.13
CA PHE A 36 -3.34 15.90 5.13
C PHE A 36 -4.63 16.65 5.52
N GLN A 37 -4.53 17.93 5.91
CA GLN A 37 -5.68 18.77 6.26
C GLN A 37 -6.29 19.53 5.07
N GLY A 38 -5.58 19.61 3.94
CA GLY A 38 -6.14 20.18 2.71
C GLY A 38 -7.27 19.32 2.17
N GLU A 39 -8.39 19.94 1.76
CA GLU A 39 -9.34 19.27 0.88
C GLU A 39 -8.58 18.81 -0.36
N CYS A 40 -8.68 17.53 -0.73
CA CYS A 40 -8.12 17.05 -1.99
C CYS A 40 -8.66 17.95 -3.11
N GLN A 41 -7.79 18.79 -3.68
CA GLN A 41 -8.16 19.69 -4.78
C GLN A 41 -8.40 18.96 -6.09
N ASP A 42 -8.35 17.64 -6.06
CA ASP A 42 -9.00 16.82 -7.06
C ASP A 42 -10.49 17.20 -6.97
N ASN A 43 -10.90 18.01 -7.93
CA ASN A 43 -12.28 18.07 -8.38
C ASN A 43 -12.35 17.06 -9.53
N PRO A 44 -12.23 15.74 -9.28
CA PRO A 44 -12.55 14.83 -10.35
C PRO A 44 -14.02 15.09 -10.60
N VAL A 45 -14.38 15.25 -11.86
CA VAL A 45 -15.75 14.97 -12.29
C VAL A 45 -15.94 13.44 -12.15
N HIS A 46 -15.73 12.90 -10.94
CA HIS A 46 -16.07 11.55 -10.58
C HIS A 46 -17.59 11.58 -10.45
N GLN A 47 -18.21 11.14 -11.54
CA GLN A 47 -19.61 10.79 -11.60
C GLN A 47 -19.96 9.95 -10.36
N SER A 48 -20.68 10.52 -9.39
CA SER A 48 -21.00 9.85 -8.13
C SER A 48 -21.72 8.52 -8.37
N LYS A 49 -21.77 7.65 -7.36
CA LYS A 49 -22.48 6.37 -7.45
C LYS A 49 -23.95 6.56 -7.83
N GLU A 50 -24.61 7.60 -7.31
CA GLU A 50 -25.99 7.98 -7.64
C GLU A 50 -26.12 8.45 -9.09
N VAL A 51 -25.15 9.23 -9.59
CA VAL A 51 -25.12 9.67 -10.99
C VAL A 51 -24.84 8.49 -11.94
N LEU A 52 -24.02 7.52 -11.54
CA LEU A 52 -23.83 6.29 -12.30
C LEU A 52 -25.13 5.50 -12.39
N LEU A 53 -25.80 5.24 -11.27
CA LEU A 53 -27.02 4.46 -11.23
C LEU A 53 -28.16 5.13 -12.02
N SER A 54 -28.33 6.44 -11.87
CA SER A 54 -29.35 7.21 -12.59
C SER A 54 -29.07 7.38 -14.09
N SER A 55 -27.83 7.19 -14.53
CA SER A 55 -27.48 7.18 -15.96
C SER A 55 -27.90 5.89 -16.66
N ILE A 56 -28.19 4.81 -15.91
CA ILE A 56 -28.59 3.52 -16.46
C ILE A 56 -30.01 3.59 -17.02
N LYS A 57 -30.12 3.53 -18.35
CA LYS A 57 -31.39 3.64 -19.06
C LYS A 57 -31.42 2.67 -20.25
N LYS A 58 -32.62 2.23 -20.62
CA LYS A 58 -32.83 1.36 -21.78
C LYS A 58 -32.29 2.04 -23.05
N GLY A 59 -31.56 1.28 -23.86
CA GLY A 59 -30.96 1.77 -25.11
C GLY A 59 -29.64 2.52 -24.93
N MET A 60 -29.13 2.67 -23.70
CA MET A 60 -27.78 3.21 -23.51
C MET A 60 -26.71 2.23 -24.01
N LYS A 61 -25.56 2.77 -24.41
CA LYS A 61 -24.41 1.95 -24.75
C LYS A 61 -23.65 1.55 -23.49
N LEU A 62 -23.54 0.24 -23.27
CA LEU A 62 -22.75 -0.33 -22.19
C LEU A 62 -21.28 -0.43 -22.61
N TYR A 63 -20.41 0.07 -21.74
CA TYR A 63 -18.96 -0.02 -21.89
C TYR A 63 -18.36 -0.79 -20.74
N LYS A 64 -17.21 -1.43 -20.98
CA LYS A 64 -16.37 -2.08 -19.96
C LYS A 64 -16.10 -1.14 -18.77
N SER A 65 -15.90 0.15 -19.04
CA SER A 65 -15.71 1.19 -18.02
C SER A 65 -16.89 1.36 -17.06
N THR A 66 -18.12 1.06 -17.48
CA THR A 66 -19.32 1.10 -16.63
C THR A 66 -19.20 0.10 -15.49
N PHE A 67 -18.83 -1.14 -15.82
CA PHE A 67 -18.63 -2.22 -14.85
C PHE A 67 -17.37 -1.98 -14.00
N LYS A 68 -16.28 -1.45 -14.58
CA LYS A 68 -15.11 -1.04 -13.78
C LYS A 68 -15.45 0.04 -12.76
N LYS A 69 -16.27 1.05 -13.13
CA LYS A 69 -16.74 2.08 -12.19
C LYS A 69 -17.64 1.49 -11.11
N ALA A 70 -18.55 0.59 -11.47
CA ALA A 70 -19.39 -0.11 -10.49
C ALA A 70 -18.54 -0.88 -9.48
N PHE A 71 -17.58 -1.67 -9.96
CA PHE A 71 -16.64 -2.42 -9.13
C PHE A 71 -15.79 -1.51 -8.23
N ALA A 72 -15.27 -0.40 -8.75
CA ALA A 72 -14.51 0.56 -7.95
C ALA A 72 -15.36 1.17 -6.82
N TYR A 73 -16.63 1.47 -7.07
CA TYR A 73 -17.54 1.95 -6.03
C TYR A 73 -17.87 0.86 -5.01
N ASP A 74 -18.02 -0.39 -5.44
CA ASP A 74 -18.30 -1.53 -4.57
C ASP A 74 -17.21 -1.78 -3.52
N MET A 75 -15.94 -1.50 -3.85
CA MET A 75 -14.84 -1.55 -2.88
C MET A 75 -15.03 -0.65 -1.66
N THR A 76 -15.72 0.48 -1.83
CA THR A 76 -15.99 1.45 -0.75
C THR A 76 -17.42 1.38 -0.23
N THR A 77 -18.34 0.87 -1.04
CA THR A 77 -19.77 0.70 -0.75
C THR A 77 -20.19 -0.71 -1.16
N PRO A 78 -19.98 -1.72 -0.29
CA PRO A 78 -20.30 -3.11 -0.63
C PRO A 78 -21.77 -3.29 -1.02
N GLY A 79 -22.01 -4.02 -2.11
CA GLY A 79 -23.34 -4.28 -2.65
C GLY A 79 -23.74 -3.36 -3.81
N PHE A 80 -22.95 -2.32 -4.10
CA PHE A 80 -23.24 -1.40 -5.18
C PHE A 80 -23.15 -2.06 -6.57
N VAL A 81 -22.29 -3.05 -6.77
CA VAL A 81 -22.27 -3.83 -8.02
C VAL A 81 -23.59 -4.56 -8.23
N GLU A 82 -24.20 -5.10 -7.17
CA GLU A 82 -25.49 -5.79 -7.26
C GLU A 82 -26.63 -4.82 -7.57
N ASP A 83 -26.61 -3.59 -7.05
CA ASP A 83 -27.56 -2.53 -7.43
C ASP A 83 -27.47 -2.20 -8.92
N VAL A 84 -26.24 -2.10 -9.46
CA VAL A 84 -26.00 -1.84 -10.87
C VAL A 84 -26.46 -3.02 -11.74
N ILE A 85 -26.13 -4.26 -11.35
CA ILE A 85 -26.57 -5.47 -12.06
C ILE A 85 -28.09 -5.54 -12.09
N SER A 86 -28.74 -5.38 -10.93
CA SER A 86 -30.20 -5.40 -10.81
C SER A 86 -30.83 -4.35 -11.73
N LYS A 87 -30.28 -3.14 -11.75
CA LYS A 87 -30.80 -2.08 -12.61
C LYS A 87 -30.64 -2.39 -14.09
N LEU A 88 -29.54 -3.03 -14.48
CA LEU A 88 -29.28 -3.44 -15.86
C LEU A 88 -30.22 -4.58 -16.28
N GLU A 89 -30.48 -5.53 -15.40
CA GLU A 89 -31.42 -6.64 -15.64
C GLU A 89 -32.87 -6.12 -15.78
N GLU A 90 -33.30 -5.18 -14.93
CA GLU A 90 -34.61 -4.51 -15.04
C GLU A 90 -34.85 -3.86 -16.41
N ILE A 91 -33.81 -3.25 -17.00
CA ILE A 91 -33.92 -2.61 -18.32
C ILE A 91 -33.67 -3.57 -19.49
N GLY A 92 -33.46 -4.87 -19.19
CA GLY A 92 -33.40 -5.97 -20.16
C GLY A 92 -31.99 -6.46 -20.52
N CYS A 93 -30.95 -6.13 -19.74
CA CYS A 93 -29.61 -6.67 -19.95
C CYS A 93 -29.46 -8.04 -19.29
N THR A 94 -29.61 -9.12 -20.07
CA THR A 94 -29.51 -10.51 -19.57
C THR A 94 -28.09 -10.97 -19.22
N LYS A 95 -27.06 -10.20 -19.63
CA LYS A 95 -25.64 -10.52 -19.43
C LYS A 95 -24.95 -9.60 -18.42
N ALA A 96 -25.70 -8.81 -17.65
CA ALA A 96 -25.13 -7.85 -16.71
C ALA A 96 -24.20 -8.52 -15.69
N ARG A 97 -24.66 -9.62 -15.07
CA ARG A 97 -23.87 -10.42 -14.14
C ARG A 97 -22.61 -10.99 -14.78
N GLU A 98 -22.74 -11.65 -15.95
CA GLU A 98 -21.61 -12.19 -16.71
C GLU A 98 -20.55 -11.12 -17.00
N HIS A 99 -20.96 -9.92 -17.42
CA HIS A 99 -20.03 -8.82 -17.67
C HIS A 99 -19.34 -8.33 -16.39
N SER A 100 -20.06 -8.25 -15.28
CA SER A 100 -19.49 -7.85 -13.99
C SER A 100 -18.47 -8.89 -13.50
N ASP A 101 -18.84 -10.16 -13.51
CA ASP A 101 -17.99 -11.26 -13.04
C ASP A 101 -16.67 -11.33 -13.84
N ASN A 102 -16.75 -11.13 -15.15
CA ASN A 102 -15.56 -11.06 -16.01
C ASN A 102 -14.62 -9.92 -15.61
N ILE A 103 -15.15 -8.76 -15.22
CA ILE A 103 -14.34 -7.61 -14.78
C ILE A 103 -13.67 -7.87 -13.45
N VAL A 104 -14.39 -8.47 -12.52
CA VAL A 104 -13.84 -8.87 -11.22
C VAL A 104 -12.73 -9.91 -11.41
N ALA A 105 -12.95 -10.90 -12.26
CA ALA A 105 -11.98 -11.95 -12.54
C ALA A 105 -10.70 -11.39 -13.21
N GLU A 106 -10.83 -10.52 -14.22
CA GLU A 106 -9.69 -9.85 -14.85
C GLU A 106 -8.88 -9.03 -13.82
N TRP A 107 -9.56 -8.23 -13.00
CA TRP A 107 -8.90 -7.42 -11.97
C TRP A 107 -8.19 -8.29 -10.94
N GLN A 108 -8.83 -9.35 -10.46
CA GLN A 108 -8.24 -10.27 -9.49
C GLN A 108 -6.98 -10.93 -10.05
N GLN A 109 -7.02 -11.37 -11.31
CA GLN A 109 -5.87 -11.96 -11.97
C GLN A 109 -4.70 -10.97 -12.06
N GLU A 110 -4.95 -9.75 -12.55
CA GLU A 110 -3.91 -8.70 -12.66
C GLU A 110 -3.34 -8.34 -11.29
N HIS A 111 -4.20 -8.24 -10.27
CA HIS A 111 -3.81 -7.96 -8.89
C HIS A 111 -2.96 -9.08 -8.30
N ASP A 112 -3.37 -10.33 -8.45
CA ASP A 112 -2.64 -11.49 -7.92
C ASP A 112 -1.25 -11.64 -8.56
N GLU A 113 -1.15 -11.41 -9.88
CA GLU A 113 0.12 -11.43 -10.59
C GLU A 113 1.07 -10.32 -10.09
N MET A 114 0.54 -9.11 -9.90
CA MET A 114 1.27 -8.01 -9.31
C MET A 114 1.76 -8.35 -7.89
N MET A 115 0.85 -8.84 -7.04
CA MET A 115 1.16 -9.15 -5.65
C MET A 115 2.14 -10.32 -5.52
N LYS A 116 2.12 -11.28 -6.44
CA LYS A 116 3.13 -12.34 -6.52
C LYS A 116 4.52 -11.78 -6.80
N ASN A 117 4.65 -10.87 -7.77
CA ASN A 117 5.92 -10.22 -8.09
C ASN A 117 6.44 -9.39 -6.90
N VAL A 118 5.53 -8.68 -6.21
CA VAL A 118 5.85 -7.93 -4.99
C VAL A 118 6.34 -8.89 -3.89
N ALA A 119 5.60 -9.96 -3.60
CA ALA A 119 5.97 -10.94 -2.58
C ALA A 119 7.32 -11.62 -2.88
N GLU A 120 7.60 -11.94 -4.15
CA GLU A 120 8.91 -12.43 -4.58
C GLU A 120 10.01 -11.39 -4.35
N GLY A 121 9.73 -10.11 -4.62
CA GLY A 121 10.61 -8.98 -4.31
C GLY A 121 10.93 -8.89 -2.82
N TYR A 122 9.91 -8.86 -1.96
CA TYR A 122 10.08 -8.84 -0.51
C TYR A 122 10.82 -10.08 0.03
N SER A 123 10.58 -11.26 -0.55
CA SER A 123 11.26 -12.50 -0.15
C SER A 123 12.75 -12.51 -0.54
N LYS A 124 13.11 -11.86 -1.66
CA LYS A 124 14.50 -11.69 -2.11
C LYS A 124 15.19 -10.52 -1.42
N GLN A 125 14.42 -9.55 -0.93
CA GLN A 125 14.92 -8.42 -0.18
C GLN A 125 15.38 -8.89 1.20
N ASN A 126 16.71 -8.91 1.38
CA ASN A 126 17.35 -9.32 2.62
C ASN A 126 17.18 -8.20 3.65
N TYR A 127 16.00 -8.12 4.27
CA TYR A 127 15.63 -7.05 5.18
C TYR A 127 16.51 -6.97 6.43
N GLU A 128 17.30 -8.00 6.77
CA GLU A 128 18.41 -7.97 7.75
C GLU A 128 18.82 -9.42 8.10
N ARG A 129 20.10 -9.79 7.96
CA ARG A 129 20.71 -10.80 8.87
C ARG A 129 22.17 -10.57 9.25
N LYS A 130 22.95 -9.78 8.51
CA LYS A 130 24.34 -9.49 8.94
C LYS A 130 24.42 -8.38 10.00
N ALA A 131 23.78 -7.24 9.81
CA ALA A 131 23.94 -6.09 10.72
C ALA A 131 23.39 -6.34 12.15
N VAL A 132 22.18 -6.91 12.29
CA VAL A 132 21.59 -7.17 13.61
C VAL A 132 22.27 -8.34 14.34
N GLY A 133 22.72 -9.36 13.61
CA GLY A 133 23.51 -10.47 14.17
C GLY A 133 24.86 -9.99 14.68
N GLU A 134 25.59 -9.22 13.88
CA GLU A 134 26.90 -8.67 14.25
C GLU A 134 26.83 -7.67 15.41
N CYS A 135 25.75 -6.89 15.52
CA CYS A 135 25.54 -5.98 16.65
C CYS A 135 25.30 -6.73 17.97
N LYS A 136 24.47 -7.79 17.94
CA LYS A 136 24.22 -8.66 19.11
C LYS A 136 25.46 -9.49 19.50
N GLU A 137 26.29 -9.89 18.55
CA GLU A 137 27.56 -10.61 18.80
C GLU A 137 28.60 -9.71 19.47
N LYS A 138 28.75 -8.46 18.98
CA LYS A 138 29.64 -7.44 19.56
C LYS A 138 29.22 -7.02 20.97
N GLU A 139 27.91 -6.93 21.24
CA GLU A 139 27.39 -6.64 22.58
C GLU A 139 27.65 -7.78 23.57
N LYS A 140 27.50 -9.04 23.12
CA LYS A 140 27.85 -10.23 23.93
C LYS A 140 29.35 -10.32 24.19
N GLN A 141 30.20 -9.97 23.24
CA GLN A 141 31.66 -9.93 23.44
C GLN A 141 32.08 -8.81 24.41
N LYS A 142 31.49 -7.61 24.34
CA LYS A 142 31.72 -6.53 25.32
C LYS A 142 31.32 -6.95 26.74
N LYS A 143 30.19 -7.65 26.91
CA LYS A 143 29.74 -8.15 28.23
C LYS A 143 30.63 -9.28 28.78
N ARG A 144 31.27 -10.07 27.92
CA ARG A 144 32.20 -11.15 28.30
C ARG A 144 33.62 -10.66 28.60
N GLY A 145 34.01 -9.49 28.09
CA GLY A 145 35.34 -8.89 28.30
C GLY A 145 35.47 -8.00 29.54
N LEU A 146 34.38 -7.75 30.27
CA LEU A 146 34.42 -6.97 31.51
C LEU A 146 34.85 -7.87 32.68
N SER A 147 35.97 -7.53 33.34
CA SER A 147 36.44 -8.25 34.53
C SER A 147 35.36 -8.27 35.61
N ARG A 148 35.18 -9.41 36.28
CA ARG A 148 34.25 -9.57 37.41
C ARG A 148 34.49 -8.52 38.50
N GLU A 149 35.73 -8.10 38.70
CA GLU A 149 36.10 -7.04 39.67
C GLU A 149 35.57 -5.67 39.26
N TYR A 150 35.60 -5.34 37.97
CA TYR A 150 35.05 -4.09 37.44
C TYR A 150 33.53 -4.03 37.61
N VAL A 151 32.84 -5.14 37.31
CA VAL A 151 31.38 -5.25 37.50
C VAL A 151 31.00 -5.18 38.98
N ALA A 152 31.75 -5.84 39.86
CA ALA A 152 31.54 -5.78 41.31
C ALA A 152 31.76 -4.37 41.89
N SER A 153 32.77 -3.63 41.39
CA SER A 153 33.08 -2.27 41.85
C SER A 153 32.01 -1.22 41.53
N GLN A 154 31.17 -1.47 40.51
CA GLN A 154 30.07 -0.58 40.12
C GLN A 154 28.81 -0.84 40.95
N ILE A 155 28.59 -2.08 41.39
CA ILE A 155 27.42 -2.47 42.19
C ILE A 155 27.54 -1.97 43.63
N LEU A 156 28.76 -1.92 44.19
CA LEU A 156 29.01 -1.48 45.57
C LEU A 156 29.05 0.05 45.77
N LYS A 157 28.75 0.83 44.72
CA LYS A 157 28.69 2.30 44.78
C LYS A 157 27.27 2.87 44.96
N TRP A 158 26.27 2.01 45.15
CA TRP A 158 24.89 2.40 45.49
C TRP A 158 24.55 1.95 46.91
#